data_AF-A0A068NVV3-F1
#
_entry.id   AF-A0A068NVV3-F1
#
_cell.length_a   1.000
_cell.length_b   1.000
_cell.length_c   1.000
_cell.angle_alpha   90.00
_cell.angle_beta   90.00
_cell.angle_gamma   90.00
#
_symmetry.space_group_name_H-M   'P 1'
#
loop_
_entity.id
_entity.type
_entity.pdbx_description
1 polymer ?
#
loop_
_entity_poly.entity_id
_entity_poly.type
_entity_poly.pdbx_seq_one_letter_code
_entity_poly.pdbx_strand_id
1 'polypeptide(L)' 'MIHCSSCGKQIEKVPDWLRGTKVDFVCNNCPNRQTKNIAFVSLDVEPKVKSVDDDEDIEIEEIPDEEE' A
#
# COMPACT_ATOMS: atom_id res chain seq x y z
N MET A 1 7.92 -12.73 8.24
CA MET A 1 9.21 -12.93 7.54
C MET A 1 8.95 -12.70 6.06
N ILE A 2 9.61 -11.71 5.44
CA ILE A 2 9.36 -11.31 4.05
C ILE A 2 10.45 -11.91 3.17
N HIS A 3 10.06 -12.43 2.00
CA HIS A 3 10.97 -13.01 1.02
C HIS A 3 10.96 -12.17 -0.25
N CYS A 4 12.10 -12.11 -0.93
CA CYS A 4 12.20 -11.46 -2.23
C CYS A 4 11.35 -12.22 -3.26
N SER A 5 10.37 -11.55 -3.88
CA SER A 5 9.49 -12.14 -4.89
C SER A 5 10.25 -12.68 -6.12
N SER A 6 11.48 -12.21 -6.37
CA SER A 6 12.28 -12.60 -7.54
C SER A 6 13.30 -13.72 -7.28
N CYS A 7 14.00 -13.71 -6.13
CA CYS A 7 15.06 -14.69 -5.84
C CYS A 7 14.84 -15.51 -4.56
N GLY A 8 13.71 -15.34 -3.86
CA GLY A 8 13.33 -16.14 -2.69
C GLY A 8 14.14 -15.91 -1.43
N LYS A 9 15.21 -15.11 -1.48
CA LYS A 9 16.03 -14.78 -0.31
C LYS A 9 15.22 -13.97 0.71
N GLN A 10 15.44 -14.26 1.99
CA GLN A 10 14.83 -13.54 3.10
C GLN A 10 15.28 -12.07 3.13
N ILE A 11 14.34 -11.17 3.43
CA ILE A 11 14.59 -9.75 3.68
C ILE A 11 14.36 -9.50 5.18
N GLU A 12 15.43 -9.18 5.90
CA GLU A 12 15.40 -9.05 7.38
C GLU A 12 14.77 -7.75 7.86
N LYS A 13 14.98 -6.65 7.13
CA LYS A 13 14.57 -5.31 7.54
C LYS A 13 13.51 -4.77 6.60
N VAL A 14 12.25 -4.88 7.02
CA VAL A 14 11.13 -4.18 6.38
C VAL A 14 10.53 -3.23 7.41
N PRO A 15 10.40 -1.92 7.10
CA PRO A 15 9.78 -0.96 8.01
C PRO A 15 8.33 -1.31 8.34
N ASP A 16 7.89 -0.97 9.55
CA ASP A 16 6.50 -1.22 9.99
C ASP A 16 5.46 -0.41 9.22
N TRP A 17 5.82 0.71 8.60
CA TRP A 17 4.88 1.50 7.79
C TRP A 17 4.47 0.82 6.47
N LEU A 18 5.21 -0.21 6.03
CA LEU A 18 4.82 -1.06 4.89
C LEU A 18 3.93 -2.24 5.31
N ARG A 19 3.65 -2.37 6.60
CA ARG A 19 2.86 -3.47 7.15
C ARG A 19 1.40 -3.25 6.79
N GLY A 20 0.81 -4.18 6.02
CA GLY A 20 -0.58 -4.09 5.54
C GLY A 20 -0.73 -3.58 4.11
N THR A 21 0.34 -3.06 3.48
CA THR A 21 0.31 -2.68 2.07
C THR A 21 0.56 -3.91 1.18
N LYS A 22 -0.26 -4.10 0.15
CA LYS A 22 -0.04 -5.14 -0.87
C LYS A 22 1.03 -4.68 -1.86
N VAL A 23 2.30 -4.96 -1.58
CA VAL A 23 3.43 -4.66 -2.47
C VAL A 23 4.38 -5.85 -2.60
N ASP A 24 5.01 -5.97 -3.77
CA ASP A 24 6.07 -6.94 -4.02
C ASP A 24 7.41 -6.45 -3.45
N PHE A 25 8.08 -7.31 -2.69
CA PHE A 25 9.40 -7.01 -2.14
C PHE A 25 10.49 -7.60 -3.03
N VAL A 26 11.43 -6.75 -3.47
CA VAL A 26 12.59 -7.19 -4.27
C VAL A 26 13.88 -6.74 -3.58
N CYS A 27 14.76 -7.68 -3.24
CA CYS A 27 16.03 -7.36 -2.59
C CYS A 27 17.00 -6.64 -3.56
N ASN A 28 17.92 -5.86 -3.00
CA ASN A 28 18.81 -5.01 -3.81
C ASN A 28 19.82 -5.81 -4.66
N ASN A 29 20.24 -6.99 -4.19
CA ASN A 29 21.22 -7.85 -4.85
C ASN A 29 20.60 -8.94 -5.73
N CYS A 30 19.32 -8.79 -6.11
CA CYS A 30 18.65 -9.79 -6.92
C CYS A 30 19.13 -9.67 -8.38
N PRO A 31 19.62 -10.76 -9.01
CA PRO A 31 20.32 -10.71 -10.30
C PRO A 31 19.43 -10.24 -11.47
N ASN A 32 18.11 -10.33 -11.34
CA ASN A 32 17.12 -9.89 -12.33
C ASN A 32 16.25 -8.74 -11.81
N ARG A 33 16.83 -7.79 -11.06
CA ARG A 33 16.08 -6.66 -10.51
C ARG A 33 15.55 -5.77 -11.64
N GLN A 34 14.26 -5.87 -11.94
CA GLN A 34 13.56 -4.89 -12.76
C GLN A 34 13.02 -3.78 -11.84
N THR A 35 13.59 -2.59 -11.95
CA THR A 35 13.06 -1.39 -11.28
C THR A 35 11.76 -0.97 -11.96
N LYS A 36 10.62 -1.23 -11.32
CA LYS A 36 9.32 -0.66 -11.72
C LYS A 36 9.21 0.75 -11.14
N ASN A 37 8.84 1.73 -11.98
CA ASN A 37 8.56 3.09 -11.53
C ASN A 37 7.27 3.08 -10.67
N ILE A 38 7.19 3.94 -9.65
CA ILE A 38 6.01 4.12 -8.78
C ILE A 38 4.74 4.55 -9.54
N ALA A 39 4.88 5.06 -10.78
CA ALA A 39 3.75 5.29 -11.68
C ALA A 39 3.04 3.99 -12.12
N PHE A 40 3.65 2.81 -11.94
CA PHE A 40 3.10 1.51 -12.33
C PHE A 40 2.61 0.68 -11.14
N VAL A 41 2.01 1.32 -10.14
CA VAL A 41 1.34 0.61 -9.05
C VAL A 41 -0.03 0.15 -9.55
N SER A 42 -0.23 -1.16 -9.64
CA SER A 42 -1.55 -1.78 -9.83
C SER A 42 -2.35 -1.64 -8.54
N LEU A 43 -3.05 -0.51 -8.39
CA LEU A 43 -4.06 -0.32 -7.36
C LEU A 43 -5.34 -1.06 -7.77
N ASP A 44 -5.33 -2.39 -7.66
CA ASP A 44 -6.57 -3.17 -7.72
C ASP A 44 -7.36 -2.92 -6.42
N VAL A 45 -8.00 -1.76 -6.35
CA VAL A 45 -9.03 -1.45 -5.36
C VAL A 45 -10.29 -2.14 -5.84
N GLU A 46 -10.48 -3.39 -5.44
CA GLU A 46 -11.78 -4.04 -5.57
C GLU A 46 -12.79 -3.19 -4.78
N PRO A 47 -13.81 -2.61 -5.42
CA PRO A 47 -14.80 -1.82 -4.70
C PRO A 47 -15.53 -2.76 -3.73
N LYS A 48 -15.25 -2.61 -2.44
CA LYS A 48 -16.14 -3.15 -1.41
C LYS A 48 -17.45 -2.40 -1.55
N VAL A 49 -18.40 -3.04 -2.23
CA VAL A 49 -19.82 -2.69 -2.15
C VAL A 49 -20.20 -2.74 -0.67
N LYS A 50 -20.24 -1.56 -0.04
CA LYS A 50 -20.92 -1.39 1.24
C LYS A 50 -22.39 -1.64 0.95
N SER A 51 -22.90 -2.81 1.34
CA SER A 51 -24.33 -3.00 1.54
C SER A 51 -24.78 -1.94 2.55
N VAL A 52 -25.70 -1.09 2.12
CA VAL A 52 -26.30 -0.02 2.90
C VAL A 52 -27.22 -0.68 3.91
N ASP A 53 -26.85 -0.69 5.19
CA ASP A 53 -27.76 -0.79 6.34
C ASP A 53 -26.99 -0.33 7.60
N ASP A 54 -27.70 0.43 8.43
CA ASP A 54 -27.36 1.09 9.70
C ASP A 54 -26.68 2.49 9.65
N ASP A 55 -27.56 3.51 9.66
CA ASP A 55 -27.42 4.81 10.33
C ASP A 55 -26.46 4.79 11.54
N GLU A 56 -25.38 5.58 11.52
CA GLU A 56 -24.99 6.46 12.63
C GLU A 56 -24.17 7.63 12.07
N ASP A 57 -24.58 8.85 12.44
CA ASP A 57 -24.05 10.15 12.05
C ASP A 57 -22.51 10.25 12.05
N ILE A 58 -21.94 10.59 10.89
CA ILE A 58 -20.59 11.16 10.80
C ILE A 58 -20.76 12.65 10.49
N GLU A 59 -20.75 13.47 11.54
CA GLU A 59 -20.56 14.92 11.40
C GLU A 59 -19.17 15.17 10.79
N ILE A 60 -19.17 15.67 9.57
CA ILE A 60 -17.95 16.12 8.89
C ILE A 60 -17.69 17.54 9.41
N GLU A 61 -16.73 17.70 10.34
CA GLU A 61 -16.21 19.02 10.70
C GLU A 61 -15.53 19.65 9.47
N GLU A 62 -16.09 20.77 8.98
CA GLU A 62 -15.50 21.61 7.93
C GLU A 62 -14.16 22.19 8.42
N ILE A 63 -13.09 21.91 7.67
CA ILE A 63 -11.77 22.51 7.89
C ILE A 63 -11.80 23.89 7.21
N PRO A 64 -11.48 25.01 7.91
CA PRO A 64 -11.45 26.31 7.27
C PRO A 64 -10.21 26.43 6.36
N ASP A 65 -10.43 26.89 5.14
CA ASP A 65 -9.39 27.30 4.18
C ASP A 65 -8.72 28.59 4.70
N GLU A 66 -7.45 28.53 5.11
CA GLU A 66 -6.63 29.73 5.35
C GLU A 66 -6.05 30.21 4.01
N GLU A 67 -6.57 31.34 3.49
CA GLU A 67 -5.96 32.10 2.39
C GLU A 67 -4.73 32.89 2.88
N GLU A 68 -3.60 32.74 2.19
CA GLU A 68 -2.52 33.75 2.15
C GLU A 68 -2.03 33.97 0.72
#